data_AF-A0A016TQT1-F1
#
_entry.id   AF-A0A016TQT1-F1
#
_cell.length_a   1.000
_cell.length_b   1.000
_cell.length_c   1.000
_cell.angle_alpha   90.00
_cell.angle_beta   90.00
_cell.angle_gamma   90.00
#
_symmetry.space_group_name_H-M   'P 1'
#
loop_
_entity.id
_entity.type
_entity.pdbx_description
1 polymer ?
#
loop_
_entity_poly.entity_id
_entity_poly.type
_entity_poly.pdbx_seq_one_letter_code
_entity_poly.pdbx_strand_id
1 'polypeptide(L)'
;MMTGLAPELGRRKQAAWGAYKSIEDVVKKTKNTRLRVHLFNTTVLPALTYASETWALHKQDENAVSVIERSIERVMLGLTRLTQVTAGIRSSTLRQQSKIRDAAVYAKSSKIRLAGHVMRPNAYRWTRAISDWTPRHVKRTKGRPPTRWSDFITKSFKERYDALRVWNGQNALDYPDT
;
A
#
# COMPACT_ATOMS: atom_id res chain seq x y z
N MET A 1 2.89 -22.10 14.87
CA MET A 1 2.80 -22.01 13.39
C MET A 1 2.75 -20.55 12.97
N MET A 2 3.77 -20.02 12.28
CA MET A 2 3.75 -18.65 11.73
C MET A 2 3.13 -18.63 10.33
N THR A 3 1.83 -18.83 10.24
CA THR A 3 1.07 -18.58 8.99
C THR A 3 0.66 -17.12 8.95
N GLY A 4 1.59 -16.23 8.56
CA GLY A 4 1.33 -14.79 8.50
C GLY A 4 2.26 -14.05 7.55
N LEU A 5 1.87 -12.85 7.15
CA LEU A 5 2.65 -11.97 6.27
C LEU A 5 3.96 -11.46 6.93
N ALA A 6 4.13 -11.67 8.24
CA ALA A 6 5.21 -11.09 9.02
C ALA A 6 6.63 -11.43 8.54
N PRO A 7 6.98 -12.70 8.21
CA PRO A 7 8.31 -13.00 7.67
C PRO A 7 8.56 -12.32 6.32
N GLU A 8 7.51 -12.20 5.50
CA GLU A 8 7.60 -11.53 4.21
C GLU A 8 7.78 -10.01 4.37
N LEU A 9 7.03 -9.38 5.27
CA LEU A 9 7.24 -7.98 5.63
C LEU A 9 8.65 -7.72 6.18
N GLY A 10 9.22 -8.68 6.91
CA GLY A 10 10.63 -8.65 7.32
C GLY A 10 11.60 -8.61 6.15
N ARG A 11 11.39 -9.46 5.13
CA ARG A 11 12.18 -9.45 3.88
C ARG A 11 12.02 -8.14 3.12
N ARG A 12 10.79 -7.64 2.98
CA ARG A 12 10.54 -6.35 2.29
C ARG A 12 11.16 -5.17 3.03
N LYS A 13 11.15 -5.18 4.36
CA LYS A 13 11.87 -4.21 5.18
C LYS A 13 13.36 -4.20 4.82
N GLN A 14 14.00 -5.36 4.81
CA GLN A 14 15.43 -5.47 4.47
C GLN A 14 15.71 -5.00 3.04
N ALA A 15 14.90 -5.44 2.07
CA ALA A 15 15.04 -5.03 0.67
C ALA A 15 14.87 -3.51 0.49
N ALA A 16 13.88 -2.89 1.13
CA ALA A 16 13.65 -1.45 1.08
C ALA A 16 14.81 -0.66 1.68
N TRP A 17 15.36 -1.13 2.81
CA TRP A 17 16.55 -0.52 3.42
C TRP A 17 17.79 -0.70 2.55
N GLY A 18 17.99 -1.86 1.93
CA GLY A 18 19.06 -2.09 0.96
C GLY A 18 18.97 -1.17 -0.25
N ALA A 19 17.76 -1.02 -0.81
CA ALA A 19 17.49 -0.10 -1.91
C ALA A 19 17.77 1.35 -1.52
N TYR A 20 17.33 1.79 -0.33
CA TYR A 20 17.62 3.15 0.15
C TYR A 20 19.12 3.37 0.34
N LYS A 21 19.83 2.40 0.92
CA LYS A 21 21.27 2.49 1.16
C LYS A 21 22.08 2.65 -0.13
N SER A 22 21.63 2.02 -1.22
CA SER A 22 22.26 2.18 -2.55
C SER A 22 22.16 3.60 -3.12
N ILE A 23 21.18 4.40 -2.69
CA ILE A 23 20.96 5.77 -3.17
C ILE A 23 21.22 6.82 -2.08
N GLU A 24 21.65 6.42 -0.88
CA GLU A 24 21.71 7.26 0.31
C GLU A 24 22.59 8.49 0.09
N ASP A 25 23.78 8.30 -0.47
CA ASP A 25 24.73 9.39 -0.73
C ASP A 25 24.18 10.43 -1.70
N VAL A 26 23.51 9.97 -2.76
CA VAL A 26 22.87 10.85 -3.76
C VAL A 26 21.74 11.63 -3.11
N VAL A 27 20.89 10.95 -2.33
CA VAL A 27 19.74 11.57 -1.66
C VAL A 27 20.19 12.62 -0.63
N LYS A 28 21.27 12.37 0.12
CA LYS A 28 21.82 13.31 1.11
C LYS A 28 22.46 14.55 0.46
N LYS A 29 23.18 14.39 -0.66
CA LYS A 29 23.82 15.50 -1.37
C LYS A 29 22.83 16.35 -2.17
N THR A 30 21.71 15.76 -2.58
CA THR A 30 20.72 16.42 -3.44
C THR A 30 19.85 17.40 -2.65
N LYS A 31 19.90 18.70 -2.97
CA LYS A 31 18.99 19.71 -2.40
C LYS A 31 17.60 19.72 -3.06
N ASN A 32 17.48 19.18 -4.28
CA ASN A 32 16.22 19.16 -5.03
C ASN A 32 15.26 18.07 -4.50
N THR A 33 14.17 18.51 -3.85
CA THR A 33 13.14 17.62 -3.31
C THR A 33 12.50 16.73 -4.37
N ARG A 34 12.27 17.23 -5.60
CA ARG A 34 11.63 16.43 -6.67
C ARG A 34 12.50 15.25 -7.08
N LEU A 35 13.81 15.44 -7.19
CA LEU A 35 14.75 14.37 -7.50
C LEU A 35 14.80 13.33 -6.38
N ARG A 36 14.82 13.78 -5.12
CA ARG A 36 14.77 12.87 -3.96
C ARG A 36 13.49 12.03 -3.93
N VAL A 37 12.35 12.65 -4.22
CA VAL A 37 11.05 11.96 -4.36
C VAL A 37 11.09 10.95 -5.50
N HIS A 38 11.61 11.36 -6.65
CA HIS A 38 11.70 10.48 -7.82
C HIS A 38 12.54 9.24 -7.50
N LEU A 39 13.76 9.42 -6.98
CA LEU A 39 14.64 8.33 -6.57
C LEU A 39 13.98 7.39 -5.57
N PHE A 40 13.32 7.91 -4.54
CA PHE A 40 12.61 7.09 -3.57
C PHE A 40 11.50 6.25 -4.23
N ASN A 41 10.68 6.90 -5.07
CA ASN A 41 9.55 6.25 -5.73
C ASN A 41 9.97 5.21 -6.78
N THR A 42 11.17 5.32 -7.36
CA THR A 42 11.66 4.37 -8.38
C THR A 42 12.48 3.22 -7.79
N THR A 43 13.12 3.39 -6.63
CA THR A 43 13.98 2.35 -6.04
C THR A 43 13.39 1.71 -4.79
N VAL A 44 13.06 2.52 -3.78
CA VAL A 44 12.63 2.03 -2.46
C VAL A 44 11.19 1.53 -2.50
N LEU A 45 10.30 2.29 -3.14
CA LEU A 45 8.88 1.97 -3.18
C LEU A 45 8.61 0.61 -3.85
N PRO A 46 9.20 0.26 -5.02
CA PRO A 46 9.04 -1.07 -5.60
C PRO A 46 9.64 -2.18 -4.73
N ALA A 47 10.81 -1.97 -4.11
CA ALA A 47 11.43 -2.96 -3.23
C ALA A 47 10.55 -3.27 -2.00
N LEU A 48 9.91 -2.24 -1.43
CA LEU A 48 9.02 -2.36 -0.27
C LEU A 48 7.70 -3.05 -0.62
N THR A 49 7.14 -2.73 -1.79
CA THR A 49 5.77 -3.15 -2.18
C THR A 49 5.74 -4.33 -3.14
N TYR A 50 6.90 -4.92 -3.46
CA TYR A 50 6.98 -6.10 -4.31
C TYR A 50 6.07 -7.21 -3.80
N ALA A 51 5.34 -7.85 -4.72
CA ALA A 51 4.36 -8.91 -4.48
C ALA A 51 3.19 -8.56 -3.54
N SER A 52 3.10 -7.31 -3.04
CA SER A 52 1.97 -6.85 -2.19
C SER A 52 0.60 -7.00 -2.85
N GLU A 53 0.58 -6.96 -4.18
CA GLU A 53 -0.61 -7.21 -4.99
C GLU A 53 -1.16 -8.64 -4.87
N THR A 54 -0.34 -9.62 -4.49
CA THR A 54 -0.73 -11.04 -4.38
C THR A 54 -1.20 -11.43 -2.97
N TRP A 55 -0.87 -10.63 -1.96
CA TRP A 55 -1.17 -10.93 -0.55
C TRP A 55 -2.58 -10.49 -0.15
N ALA A 56 -3.18 -11.16 0.84
CA ALA A 56 -4.34 -10.61 1.54
C ALA A 56 -3.87 -9.53 2.52
N LEU A 57 -3.73 -8.28 2.04
CA LEU A 57 -3.33 -7.15 2.87
C LEU A 57 -4.41 -6.87 3.93
N HIS A 58 -4.09 -7.13 5.19
CA HIS A 58 -4.89 -6.70 6.33
C HIS A 58 -4.46 -5.30 6.79
N LYS A 59 -5.28 -4.67 7.63
CA LYS A 59 -4.96 -3.35 8.20
C LYS A 59 -3.64 -3.35 8.97
N GLN A 60 -3.32 -4.46 9.63
CA GLN A 60 -2.05 -4.65 10.34
C GLN A 60 -0.85 -4.65 9.39
N ASP A 61 -0.99 -5.29 8.22
CA ASP A 61 0.06 -5.34 7.20
C ASP A 61 0.26 -3.96 6.54
N GLU A 62 -0.83 -3.25 6.26
CA GLU A 62 -0.78 -1.85 5.79
C GLU A 62 -0.01 -0.97 6.79
N ASN A 63 -0.34 -1.09 8.08
CA ASN A 63 0.34 -0.34 9.13
C ASN A 63 1.83 -0.70 9.21
N ALA A 64 2.19 -1.98 9.04
CA ALA A 64 3.57 -2.42 9.02
C ALA A 64 4.35 -1.82 7.84
N VAL A 65 3.76 -1.81 6.64
CA VAL A 65 4.33 -1.15 5.46
C VAL A 65 4.53 0.36 5.73
N SER A 66 3.53 1.05 6.28
CA SER A 66 3.66 2.46 6.64
C SER A 66 4.73 2.72 7.72
N VAL A 67 4.92 1.82 8.68
CA VAL A 67 5.96 1.94 9.70
C VAL A 67 7.36 1.84 9.08
N ILE A 68 7.55 0.89 8.15
CA ILE A 68 8.82 0.74 7.42
C ILE A 68 9.08 2.01 6.58
N GLU A 69 8.09 2.46 5.83
CA GLU A 69 8.20 3.64 4.99
C GLU A 69 8.57 4.90 5.80
N ARG A 70 7.86 5.15 6.91
CA ARG A 70 8.17 6.27 7.82
C ARG A 70 9.58 6.19 8.40
N SER A 71 10.12 4.98 8.59
CA SER A 71 11.48 4.80 9.08
C SER A 71 12.54 5.25 8.08
N ILE A 72 12.33 4.95 6.79
CA ILE A 72 13.22 5.38 5.72
C ILE A 72 13.02 6.87 5.42
N GLU A 73 11.78 7.35 5.41
CA GLU A 73 11.44 8.76 5.20
C GLU A 73 12.11 9.69 6.23
N ARG A 74 12.16 9.28 7.50
CA ARG A 74 12.87 10.04 8.54
C ARG A 74 14.35 10.20 8.20
N VAL A 75 15.03 9.10 7.86
CA VAL A 75 16.46 9.12 7.51
C VAL A 75 16.69 9.94 6.25
N MET A 76 15.80 9.79 5.27
CA MET A 76 15.79 10.63 4.09
C MET A 76 15.77 12.10 4.49
N LEU A 77 14.89 12.54 5.38
CA LEU A 77 14.80 13.92 5.87
C LEU A 77 15.90 14.33 6.87
N GLY A 78 16.87 13.45 7.18
CA GLY A 78 17.94 13.74 8.14
C GLY A 78 17.50 13.73 9.60
N LEU A 79 16.36 13.10 9.90
CA LEU A 79 15.79 13.04 11.25
C LEU A 79 15.98 11.66 11.87
N THR A 80 16.24 11.64 13.18
CA THR A 80 16.12 10.43 13.98
C THR A 80 14.73 10.34 14.61
N ARG A 81 14.33 9.16 15.10
CA ARG A 81 13.07 9.00 15.84
C ARG A 81 13.06 9.85 17.12
N LEU A 82 14.20 9.96 17.80
CA LEU A 82 14.35 10.77 19.00
C LEU A 82 14.13 12.25 18.67
N THR A 83 14.85 12.77 17.67
CA THR A 83 14.72 14.16 17.20
C THR A 83 13.28 14.49 16.81
N GLN A 84 12.60 13.60 16.09
CA GLN A 84 11.20 13.81 15.72
C GLN A 84 10.29 13.96 16.95
N VAL A 85 10.44 13.08 17.94
CA VAL A 85 9.60 13.07 19.15
C VAL A 85 9.90 14.29 20.03
N THR A 86 11.18 14.60 20.25
CA THR A 86 11.61 15.75 21.04
C THR A 86 11.13 17.07 20.44
N ALA A 87 11.17 17.19 19.10
CA ALA A 87 10.66 18.38 18.41
C ALA A 87 9.13 18.38 18.22
N GLY A 88 8.41 17.35 18.70
CA GLY A 88 6.94 17.26 18.57
C GLY A 88 6.43 17.13 17.14
N ILE A 89 7.27 16.73 16.18
CA ILE A 89 6.93 16.75 14.75
C ILE A 89 6.00 15.57 14.41
N ARG A 90 4.82 15.90 13.88
CA ARG A 90 3.83 14.90 13.45
C ARG A 90 4.29 14.18 12.18
N SER A 91 3.90 12.92 12.03
CA SER A 91 4.21 12.14 10.81
C SER A 91 3.56 12.75 9.56
N SER A 92 2.41 13.41 9.70
CA SER A 92 1.75 14.15 8.62
C SER A 92 2.62 15.31 8.10
N THR A 93 3.31 16.02 8.98
CA THR A 93 4.24 17.08 8.61
C THR A 93 5.41 16.54 7.80
N LEU A 94 5.99 15.40 8.22
CA LEU A 94 7.04 14.73 7.45
C LEU A 94 6.57 14.34 6.05
N ARG A 95 5.33 13.85 5.94
CA ARG A 95 4.70 13.50 4.64
C ARG A 95 4.52 14.70 3.73
N GLN A 96 4.09 15.82 4.29
CA GLN A 96 3.93 17.08 3.55
C GLN A 96 5.29 17.59 3.04
N GLN A 97 6.35 17.42 3.82
CA GLN A 97 7.71 17.83 3.47
C GLN A 97 8.35 16.89 2.44
N SER A 98 8.23 15.58 2.64
CA SER A 98 8.87 14.57 1.80
C SER A 98 8.21 14.45 0.43
N LYS A 99 6.87 14.60 0.34
CA LYS A 99 6.06 14.44 -0.88
C LYS A 99 6.25 13.10 -1.60
N ILE A 100 6.72 12.08 -0.89
CA ILE A 100 6.84 10.72 -1.42
C ILE A 100 5.47 10.07 -1.56
N ARG A 101 5.34 9.11 -2.48
CA ARG A 101 4.08 8.39 -2.65
C ARG A 101 3.90 7.41 -1.48
N ASP A 102 2.72 7.45 -0.86
CA ASP A 102 2.38 6.53 0.23
C ASP A 102 2.43 5.07 -0.23
N ALA A 103 3.21 4.25 0.48
CA ALA A 103 3.47 2.88 0.08
C ALA A 103 2.24 1.98 0.24
N ALA A 104 1.40 2.21 1.27
CA ALA A 104 0.18 1.46 1.45
C ALA A 104 -0.81 1.79 0.33
N VAL A 105 -0.99 3.06 -0.02
CA VAL A 105 -1.82 3.49 -1.16
C VAL A 105 -1.32 2.90 -2.47
N TYR A 106 0.00 2.89 -2.69
CA TYR A 106 0.59 2.28 -3.88
C TYR A 106 0.37 0.76 -3.95
N ALA A 107 0.52 0.04 -2.84
CA ALA A 107 0.25 -1.40 -2.76
C ALA A 107 -1.21 -1.72 -3.09
N LYS A 108 -2.16 -0.97 -2.52
CA LYS A 108 -3.60 -1.10 -2.83
C LYS A 108 -3.89 -0.85 -4.31
N SER A 109 -3.28 0.19 -4.87
CA SER A 109 -3.47 0.57 -6.27
C SER A 109 -2.89 -0.49 -7.22
N SER A 110 -1.73 -1.04 -6.89
CA SER A 110 -1.09 -2.12 -7.63
C SER A 110 -1.95 -3.39 -7.63
N LYS A 111 -2.52 -3.75 -6.47
CA LYS A 111 -3.48 -4.85 -6.37
C LYS A 111 -4.70 -4.67 -7.28
N ILE A 112 -5.30 -3.48 -7.30
CA ILE A 112 -6.46 -3.19 -8.16
C ILE A 112 -6.06 -3.26 -9.64
N ARG A 113 -4.88 -2.75 -10.00
CA ARG A 113 -4.35 -2.86 -11.36
C ARG A 113 -4.15 -4.31 -11.78
N LEU A 114 -3.59 -5.15 -10.90
CA LEU A 114 -3.46 -6.58 -11.14
C LEU A 114 -4.83 -7.25 -11.30
N ALA A 115 -5.80 -6.93 -10.43
CA ALA A 115 -7.16 -7.44 -10.54
C ALA A 115 -7.81 -7.08 -11.89
N GLY A 116 -7.66 -5.83 -12.33
CA GLY A 116 -8.10 -5.40 -13.66
C GLY A 116 -7.41 -6.17 -14.78
N HIS A 117 -6.09 -6.43 -14.66
CA HIS A 117 -5.36 -7.24 -15.62
C HIS A 117 -5.85 -8.70 -15.66
N VAL A 118 -6.15 -9.31 -14.50
CA VAL A 118 -6.70 -10.67 -14.41
C VAL A 118 -8.09 -10.76 -15.04
N MET A 119 -8.91 -9.71 -14.92
CA MET A 119 -10.30 -9.69 -15.40
C MET A 119 -10.47 -9.22 -16.85
N ARG A 120 -9.48 -8.52 -17.42
CA ARG A 120 -9.52 -7.97 -18.79
C ARG A 120 -9.68 -9.01 -19.91
N PRO A 121 -9.06 -10.22 -19.86
CA PRO A 121 -9.22 -11.21 -20.92
C PRO A 121 -10.64 -11.78 -21.01
N ASN A 122 -11.14 -11.94 -22.24
CA ASN A 122 -12.54 -12.27 -22.54
C ASN A 122 -12.89 -13.78 -22.48
N ALA A 123 -11.92 -14.69 -22.27
CA ALA A 123 -12.21 -16.13 -22.27
C ALA A 123 -11.27 -16.94 -21.38
N TYR A 124 -11.84 -17.96 -20.72
CA TYR A 124 -11.25 -19.17 -20.10
C TYR A 124 -9.73 -19.18 -19.84
N ARG A 125 -9.21 -18.19 -19.11
CA ARG A 125 -7.85 -18.28 -18.56
C ARG A 125 -7.93 -18.89 -17.17
N TRP A 126 -7.12 -19.92 -16.93
CA TRP A 126 -6.96 -20.55 -15.62
C TRP A 126 -6.76 -19.52 -14.50
N THR A 127 -6.10 -18.39 -14.76
CA THR A 127 -5.93 -17.29 -13.81
C THR A 127 -7.25 -16.73 -13.27
N ARG A 128 -8.25 -16.53 -14.14
CA ARG A 128 -9.59 -16.06 -13.73
C ARG A 128 -10.37 -17.17 -13.04
N ALA A 129 -10.36 -18.37 -13.64
CA ALA A 129 -11.04 -19.53 -13.07
C ALA A 129 -10.56 -19.85 -11.64
N ILE A 130 -9.24 -19.85 -11.41
CA ILE A 130 -8.63 -20.08 -10.09
C ILE A 130 -8.96 -18.94 -9.11
N SER A 131 -9.00 -17.70 -9.58
CA SER A 131 -9.32 -16.54 -8.74
C SER A 131 -10.77 -16.56 -8.24
N ASP A 132 -11.70 -16.98 -9.09
CA ASP A 132 -13.14 -17.07 -8.76
C ASP A 132 -13.48 -18.40 -8.06
N TRP A 133 -12.60 -19.40 -8.15
CA TRP A 133 -12.87 -20.74 -7.62
C TRP A 133 -13.06 -20.73 -6.10
N THR A 134 -14.20 -21.28 -5.68
CA THR A 134 -14.56 -21.46 -4.28
C THR A 134 -14.96 -22.92 -4.06
N PRO A 135 -14.23 -23.71 -3.26
CA PRO A 135 -14.64 -25.08 -2.96
C PRO A 135 -15.93 -25.06 -2.14
N ARG A 136 -17.07 -25.37 -2.79
CA ARG A 136 -18.41 -25.33 -2.20
C ARG A 136 -18.68 -26.47 -1.21
N HIS A 137 -17.94 -27.57 -1.33
CA HIS A 137 -18.15 -28.80 -0.54
C HIS A 137 -17.25 -28.94 0.69
N VAL A 138 -16.40 -27.94 0.98
CA VAL A 138 -15.44 -27.99 2.09
C VAL A 138 -15.63 -26.79 2.99
N LYS A 139 -16.05 -27.03 4.25
CA LYS A 139 -15.99 -26.01 5.30
C LYS A 139 -14.53 -25.78 5.66
N ARG A 140 -14.08 -24.52 5.71
CA ARG A 140 -12.71 -24.20 6.11
C ARG A 140 -12.47 -24.62 7.56
N THR A 141 -11.30 -25.22 7.81
CA THR A 141 -10.85 -25.58 9.15
C THR A 141 -10.79 -24.34 10.04
N LYS A 142 -11.20 -24.48 11.31
CA LYS A 142 -11.05 -23.44 12.33
C LYS A 142 -9.58 -23.00 12.39
N GLY A 143 -9.31 -21.70 12.26
CA GLY A 143 -7.95 -21.11 12.33
C GLY A 143 -7.36 -20.58 11.01
N ARG A 144 -7.95 -20.87 9.84
CA ARG A 144 -7.51 -20.27 8.57
C ARG A 144 -7.97 -18.80 8.48
N PRO A 145 -7.13 -17.84 8.02
CA PRO A 145 -7.54 -16.46 7.87
C PRO A 145 -8.83 -16.34 7.05
N PRO A 146 -9.84 -15.59 7.53
CA PRO A 146 -11.15 -15.52 6.89
C PRO A 146 -11.09 -14.80 5.54
N THR A 147 -10.17 -13.85 5.40
CA THR A 147 -10.09 -12.92 4.26
C THR A 147 -9.38 -13.54 3.06
N ARG A 148 -10.04 -13.49 1.91
CA ARG A 148 -9.49 -13.88 0.60
C ARG A 148 -8.82 -12.70 -0.07
N TRP A 149 -7.99 -13.00 -1.07
CA TRP A 149 -7.42 -12.00 -1.95
C TRP A 149 -8.49 -11.12 -2.63
N SER A 150 -9.59 -11.75 -3.09
CA SER A 150 -10.76 -11.10 -3.72
C SER A 150 -11.55 -10.21 -2.76
N ASP A 151 -11.63 -10.56 -1.47
CA ASP A 151 -12.44 -9.83 -0.50
C ASP A 151 -11.94 -8.40 -0.31
N PHE A 152 -10.62 -8.20 -0.36
CA PHE A 152 -10.01 -6.88 -0.40
C PHE A 152 -10.52 -6.06 -1.59
N ILE A 153 -10.55 -6.67 -2.78
CA ILE A 153 -10.92 -5.99 -4.02
C ILE A 153 -12.40 -5.59 -3.94
N THR A 154 -13.27 -6.52 -3.59
CA THR A 154 -14.70 -6.26 -3.39
C THR A 154 -14.95 -5.16 -2.36
N LYS A 155 -14.24 -5.19 -1.22
CA LYS A 155 -14.34 -4.15 -0.20
C LYS A 155 -13.89 -2.79 -0.74
N SER A 156 -12.75 -2.73 -1.42
CA SER A 156 -12.19 -1.49 -1.96
C SER A 156 -13.07 -0.84 -3.03
N PHE A 157 -13.78 -1.64 -3.85
CA PHE A 157 -14.75 -1.12 -4.82
C PHE A 157 -16.02 -0.62 -4.14
N LYS A 158 -16.53 -1.34 -3.13
CA LYS A 158 -17.68 -0.88 -2.32
C LYS A 158 -17.39 0.46 -1.65
N GLU A 159 -16.26 0.58 -0.96
CA GLU A 159 -15.83 1.83 -0.31
C GLU A 159 -15.75 3.01 -1.30
N ARG A 160 -15.24 2.79 -2.53
CA ARG A 160 -15.20 3.81 -3.58
C ARG A 160 -16.59 4.19 -4.08
N TYR A 161 -17.45 3.19 -4.32
CA TYR A 161 -18.83 3.41 -4.75
C TYR A 161 -19.63 4.21 -3.70
N ASP A 162 -19.51 3.83 -2.43
CA ASP A 162 -20.18 4.51 -1.33
C ASP A 162 -19.69 5.96 -1.19
N ALA A 163 -18.38 6.21 -1.33
CA ALA A 163 -17.84 7.56 -1.31
C ALA A 163 -18.37 8.43 -2.46
N LEU A 164 -18.46 7.88 -3.67
CA LEU A 164 -19.07 8.57 -4.82
C LEU A 164 -20.56 8.83 -4.62
N ARG A 165 -21.29 7.89 -4.02
CA ARG A 165 -22.71 8.05 -3.70
C ARG A 165 -22.94 9.17 -2.69
N VAL A 166 -22.12 9.25 -1.64
CA VAL A 166 -22.20 10.32 -0.63
C VAL A 166 -21.88 11.68 -1.26
N TRP A 167 -20.83 11.76 -2.10
CA TRP A 167 -20.46 12.98 -2.80
C TRP A 167 -21.57 13.46 -3.75
N ASN A 168 -22.14 12.57 -4.56
CA ASN A 168 -23.26 12.88 -5.44
C ASN A 168 -24.54 13.28 -4.67
N GLY A 169 -24.81 12.65 -3.52
CA GLY A 169 -25.94 12.98 -2.67
C GLY A 169 -25.79 14.31 -1.92
N GLN A 170 -24.58 14.74 -1.63
CA GLN A 170 -24.29 16.07 -1.05
C GLN A 170 -24.43 17.17 -2.10
N ASN A 171 -23.90 16.97 -3.31
CA ASN A 171 -24.03 17.94 -4.41
C ASN A 171 -25.47 18.08 -4.94
N ALA A 172 -26.33 17.07 -4.72
CA ALA A 172 -27.75 17.13 -5.08
C ALA A 172 -28.61 17.95 -4.09
N LEU A 173 -28.07 18.30 -2.92
CA LEU A 173 -28.75 19.15 -1.93
C LEU A 173 -28.32 20.63 -2.00
N ASP A 174 -27.26 20.93 -2.76
CA ASP A 174 -26.67 22.28 -2.90
C ASP A 174 -27.19 23.05 -4.12
N TYR A 175 -28.08 22.46 -4.93
CA TYR A 175 -28.78 23.14 -6.02
C TYR A 175 -30.30 22.99 -5.83
N PRO A 176 -31.02 24.04 -5.37
CA PRO A 176 -32.47 24.02 -5.45
C PRO A 176 -32.87 24.13 -6.93
N ASP A 177 -33.72 23.21 -7.38
CA ASP A 177 -34.39 23.32 -8.67
C ASP A 177 -35.09 24.69 -8.76
N THR A 178 -34.62 25.55 -9.67
CA THR A 178 -35.28 26.80 -10.06
C THR A 178 -36.48 26.53 -10.96
#